data_AF-A0A921CPC3-F1
#
_entry.id   AF-A0A921CPC3-F1
#
_cell.length_a   1.000
_cell.length_b   1.000
_cell.length_c   1.000
_cell.angle_alpha   90.00
_cell.angle_beta   90.00
_cell.angle_gamma   90.00
#
_symmetry.space_group_name_H-M   'P 1'
#
loop_
_entity.id
_entity.type
_entity.pdbx_description
1 polymer ?
#
loop_
_entity_poly.entity_id
_entity_poly.type
_entity_poly.pdbx_seq_one_letter_code
_entity_poly.pdbx_strand_id
1 'polypeptide(L)'
;MRRKSKFWAYVFAIVPGAGQMYLGFMKLGVSIMLSFFLVIFAADFFRISLVIALLPVIWCYAFFDTINKAGLEPEELERVEDKNLFEGVFSMNFRLITVRHTWIGAMLIILGAFLLVDKIIINELYRLGFIDTYIVSNYIRTIIIAGAIIWLGIKMISGKKEV
;
A
#
# COMPACT_ATOMS: atom_id res chain seq x y z
N MET A 1 -2.00 32.92 10.10
CA MET A 1 -2.71 32.73 8.81
C MET A 1 -4.23 32.78 9.01
N ARG A 2 -5.07 33.07 7.99
CA ARG A 2 -6.55 33.01 8.13
C ARG A 2 -7.01 31.57 8.35
N ARG A 3 -7.93 31.33 9.31
CA ARG A 3 -8.52 30.02 9.59
C ARG A 3 -9.22 29.47 8.35
N LYS A 4 -8.77 28.31 7.87
CA LYS A 4 -9.41 27.57 6.77
C LYS A 4 -10.71 26.93 7.28
N SER A 5 -11.67 26.72 6.38
CA SER A 5 -12.97 26.15 6.77
C SER A 5 -12.85 24.65 6.97
N LYS A 6 -13.30 24.15 8.13
CA LYS A 6 -13.32 22.72 8.45
C LYS A 6 -14.21 21.95 7.47
N PHE A 7 -15.34 22.54 7.07
CA PHE A 7 -16.24 21.94 6.07
C PHE A 7 -15.52 21.65 4.75
N TRP A 8 -14.82 22.66 4.21
CA TRP A 8 -14.09 22.49 2.95
C TRP A 8 -12.92 21.51 3.09
N ALA A 9 -12.25 21.49 4.25
CA ALA A 9 -11.24 20.47 4.53
C ALA A 9 -11.81 19.05 4.44
N TYR A 10 -13.02 18.81 4.96
CA TYR A 10 -13.68 17.50 4.87
C TYR A 10 -14.12 17.14 3.45
N VAL A 11 -14.62 18.12 2.68
CA VAL A 11 -14.94 17.90 1.26
C VAL A 11 -13.69 17.51 0.48
N PHE A 12 -12.58 18.22 0.68
CA PHE A 12 -11.32 17.89 0.03
C PHE A 12 -10.67 16.61 0.56
N ALA A 13 -10.95 16.18 1.80
CA ALA A 13 -10.44 14.93 2.36
C ALA A 13 -10.92 13.68 1.60
N ILE A 14 -12.02 13.77 0.84
CA ILE A 14 -12.52 12.67 0.00
C ILE A 14 -11.49 12.30 -1.08
N VAL A 15 -10.75 13.30 -1.59
CA VAL A 15 -9.69 13.09 -2.57
C VAL A 15 -8.36 12.96 -1.82
N PRO A 16 -7.66 11.80 -1.91
CA PRO A 16 -6.44 11.57 -1.16
C PRO A 16 -5.37 12.62 -1.49
N GLY A 17 -4.91 13.34 -0.45
CA GLY A 17 -3.92 14.40 -0.57
C GLY A 17 -4.48 15.81 -0.75
N ALA A 18 -5.71 15.97 -1.26
CA ALA A 18 -6.29 17.29 -1.51
C ALA A 18 -6.67 18.04 -0.21
N GLY A 19 -7.13 17.30 0.80
CA GLY A 19 -7.41 17.83 2.13
C GLY A 19 -6.19 18.47 2.79
N GLN A 20 -5.03 17.79 2.74
CA GLN A 20 -3.76 18.30 3.22
C GLN A 20 -3.33 19.58 2.47
N MET A 21 -3.45 19.59 1.14
CA MET A 21 -3.14 20.76 0.32
C MET A 21 -4.02 21.97 0.67
N TYR A 22 -5.31 21.74 0.89
CA TYR A 22 -6.24 22.80 1.28
C TYR A 22 -5.84 23.47 2.62
N LEU A 23 -5.33 22.66 3.55
CA LEU A 23 -4.84 23.11 4.86
C LEU A 23 -3.43 23.73 4.78
N GLY A 24 -2.77 23.72 3.63
CA GLY A 24 -1.45 24.32 3.42
C GLY A 24 -0.27 23.34 3.40
N PHE A 25 -0.52 22.04 3.62
CA PHE A 25 0.49 20.99 3.60
C PHE A 25 0.68 20.45 2.19
N MET A 26 1.34 21.24 1.34
CA MET A 26 1.50 20.95 -0.09
C MET A 26 2.41 19.74 -0.32
N LYS A 27 3.54 19.66 0.39
CA LYS A 27 4.50 18.56 0.26
C LYS A 27 3.87 17.23 0.67
N LEU A 28 3.24 17.21 1.84
CA LEU A 28 2.52 16.04 2.32
C LEU A 28 1.39 15.65 1.36
N GLY A 29 0.53 16.59 0.97
CA GLY A 29 -0.61 16.34 0.09
C GLY A 29 -0.19 15.78 -1.28
N VAL A 30 0.85 16.34 -1.91
CA VAL A 30 1.36 15.84 -3.20
C VAL A 30 1.90 14.43 -3.03
N SER A 31 2.67 14.17 -1.97
CA SER A 31 3.25 12.85 -1.74
C SER A 31 2.20 11.76 -1.48
N ILE A 32 1.11 12.07 -0.75
CA ILE A 32 -0.03 11.17 -0.55
C ILE A 32 -0.71 10.88 -1.89
N MET A 33 -1.05 11.92 -2.64
CA MET A 33 -1.75 11.80 -3.91
C MET A 33 -0.94 10.99 -4.92
N LEU A 34 0.36 11.29 -5.05
CA LEU A 34 1.27 10.55 -5.93
C LEU A 34 1.38 9.08 -5.52
N SER A 35 1.44 8.78 -4.21
CA SER A 35 1.45 7.40 -3.71
C SER A 35 0.16 6.66 -4.07
N PHE A 36 -1.00 7.32 -3.91
CA PHE A 36 -2.30 6.73 -4.24
C PHE A 36 -2.40 6.37 -5.73
N PHE A 37 -2.06 7.29 -6.63
CA PHE A 37 -2.08 7.04 -8.07
C PHE A 37 -0.97 6.07 -8.52
N LEU A 38 0.19 6.08 -7.86
CA LEU A 38 1.26 5.12 -8.16
C LEU A 38 0.84 3.68 -7.87
N VAL A 39 0.06 3.45 -6.80
CA VAL A 39 -0.50 2.12 -6.52
C VAL A 39 -1.48 1.68 -7.61
N ILE A 40 -2.35 2.59 -8.09
CA ILE A 40 -3.27 2.30 -9.21
C ILE A 40 -2.47 1.96 -10.47
N PHE A 41 -1.50 2.79 -10.83
CA PHE A 41 -0.64 2.58 -11.98
C PHE A 41 0.12 1.25 -11.88
N ALA A 42 0.70 0.94 -10.72
CA ALA A 42 1.42 -0.31 -10.50
C ALA A 42 0.48 -1.53 -10.57
N ALA A 43 -0.73 -1.44 -10.01
CA ALA A 43 -1.72 -2.51 -10.08
C ALA A 43 -2.06 -2.87 -11.53
N ASP A 44 -2.27 -1.85 -12.37
CA ASP A 44 -2.59 -2.01 -13.78
C ASP A 44 -1.37 -2.47 -14.59
N PHE A 45 -0.27 -1.73 -14.51
CA PHE A 45 0.97 -1.97 -15.28
C PHE A 45 1.56 -3.36 -15.01
N PHE A 46 1.65 -3.77 -13.75
CA PHE A 46 2.17 -5.10 -13.40
C PHE A 46 1.08 -6.19 -13.39
N ARG A 47 -0.20 -5.82 -13.58
CA ARG A 47 -1.37 -6.71 -13.48
C ARG A 47 -1.40 -7.49 -12.15
N ILE A 48 -1.19 -6.77 -11.04
CA ILE A 48 -1.14 -7.29 -9.67
C ILE A 48 -2.30 -6.70 -8.89
N SER A 49 -3.45 -7.35 -8.89
CA SER A 49 -4.65 -6.85 -8.19
C SER A 49 -4.48 -6.74 -6.67
N LEU A 50 -3.53 -7.49 -6.08
CA LEU A 50 -3.28 -7.48 -4.64
C LEU A 50 -2.85 -6.10 -4.11
N VAL A 51 -2.10 -5.31 -4.90
CA VAL A 51 -1.61 -4.00 -4.43
C VAL A 51 -2.73 -2.97 -4.30
N ILE A 52 -3.88 -3.20 -4.94
CA ILE A 52 -5.09 -2.37 -4.80
C ILE A 52 -5.60 -2.35 -3.35
N ALA A 53 -5.33 -3.42 -2.58
CA ALA A 53 -5.66 -3.46 -1.16
C ALA A 53 -4.96 -2.38 -0.31
N LEU A 54 -3.91 -1.73 -0.84
CA LEU A 54 -3.25 -0.59 -0.21
C LEU A 54 -4.06 0.72 -0.37
N LEU A 55 -4.93 0.83 -1.38
CA LEU A 55 -5.67 2.07 -1.65
C LEU A 55 -6.59 2.48 -0.49
N PRO A 56 -7.40 1.59 0.11
CA PRO A 56 -8.22 1.95 1.28
C PRO A 56 -7.36 2.39 2.47
N VAL A 57 -6.17 1.80 2.66
CA VAL A 57 -5.26 2.16 3.76
C VAL A 57 -4.70 3.56 3.56
N ILE A 58 -4.20 3.87 2.35
CA ILE A 58 -3.69 5.20 2.00
C ILE A 58 -4.81 6.25 2.09
N TRP A 59 -6.00 5.91 1.60
CA TRP A 59 -7.16 6.80 1.64
C TRP A 59 -7.61 7.10 3.07
N CYS A 60 -7.78 6.08 3.92
CA CYS A 60 -8.15 6.28 5.33
C CYS A 60 -7.10 7.12 6.06
N TYR A 61 -5.81 6.85 5.85
CA TYR A 61 -4.75 7.68 6.40
C TYR A 61 -4.91 9.14 5.97
N ALA A 62 -5.04 9.40 4.67
CA ALA A 62 -5.20 10.75 4.13
C ALA A 62 -6.45 11.46 4.68
N PHE A 63 -7.56 10.73 4.81
CA PHE A 63 -8.83 11.23 5.31
C PHE A 63 -8.75 11.63 6.78
N PHE A 64 -8.32 10.72 7.65
CA PHE A 64 -8.19 10.99 9.09
C PHE A 64 -7.11 12.03 9.39
N ASP A 65 -6.00 12.02 8.64
CA ASP A 65 -4.95 13.03 8.78
C ASP A 65 -5.47 14.44 8.45
N THR A 66 -6.28 14.59 7.39
CA THR A 66 -6.93 15.87 7.08
C THR A 66 -7.89 16.29 8.18
N ILE A 67 -8.72 15.38 8.69
CA ILE A 67 -9.68 15.70 9.76
C ILE A 67 -8.96 16.15 11.03
N ASN A 68 -7.91 15.44 11.41
CA ASN A 68 -7.11 15.76 12.59
C ASN A 68 -6.47 17.15 12.45
N LYS A 69 -5.81 17.43 11.33
CA LYS A 69 -5.22 18.74 11.05
C LYS A 69 -6.25 19.86 10.96
N ALA A 70 -7.42 19.60 10.37
CA ALA A 70 -8.52 20.57 10.34
C ALA A 70 -9.13 20.84 11.73
N GLY A 71 -8.91 19.93 12.68
CA GLY A 71 -9.31 20.04 14.08
C GLY A 71 -8.46 21.01 14.88
N LEU A 72 -7.18 21.14 14.54
CA LEU A 72 -6.18 21.94 15.26
C LEU A 72 -6.51 23.44 15.28
N GLU A 73 -6.03 24.10 16.33
CA GLU A 73 -6.06 25.57 16.37
C GLU A 73 -4.99 26.18 15.45
N PRO A 74 -5.19 27.40 14.91
CA PRO A 74 -4.30 27.98 13.90
C PRO A 74 -2.83 28.04 14.33
N GLU A 75 -2.57 28.33 15.61
CA GLU A 75 -1.22 28.39 16.18
C GLU A 75 -0.56 27.02 16.26
N GLU A 76 -1.33 25.97 16.53
CA GLU A 76 -0.84 24.59 16.55
C GLU A 76 -0.55 24.11 15.13
N LEU A 77 -1.43 24.45 14.18
CA LEU A 77 -1.29 24.10 12.78
C LEU A 77 -0.02 24.69 12.15
N GLU A 78 0.32 25.94 12.50
CA GLU A 78 1.55 26.60 12.03
C GLU A 78 2.83 25.96 12.58
N ARG A 79 2.76 25.24 13.71
CA ARG A 79 3.88 24.47 14.27
C ARG A 79 4.06 23.11 13.62
N VAL A 80 3.07 22.62 12.88
CA VAL A 80 3.17 21.35 12.17
C VAL A 80 4.04 21.55 10.93
N GLU A 81 5.17 20.85 10.86
CA GLU A 81 6.05 20.90 9.69
C GLU A 81 5.43 20.18 8.49
N ASP A 82 5.49 20.80 7.30
CA ASP A 82 5.09 20.18 6.04
C ASP A 82 6.17 19.24 5.52
N LYS A 83 6.19 18.03 6.09
CA LYS A 83 7.05 16.93 5.67
C LYS A 83 6.37 16.07 4.62
N ASN A 84 7.16 15.60 3.65
CA ASN A 84 6.69 14.60 2.69
C ASN A 84 6.30 13.30 3.43
N LEU A 85 5.32 12.56 2.90
CA LEU A 85 4.91 11.25 3.43
C LEU A 85 6.12 10.32 3.60
N PHE A 86 7.01 10.32 2.61
CA PHE A 86 8.22 9.50 2.63
C PHE A 86 9.18 9.89 3.75
N GLU A 87 9.34 11.18 4.06
CA GLU A 87 10.17 11.60 5.20
C GLU A 87 9.58 11.10 6.51
N GLY A 88 8.26 11.13 6.68
CA GLY A 88 7.58 10.55 7.84
C GLY A 88 7.73 9.03 7.92
N VAL A 89 7.63 8.34 6.78
CA VAL A 89 7.75 6.87 6.70
C VAL A 89 9.20 6.39 6.87
N PHE A 90 10.18 7.10 6.31
CA PHE A 90 11.60 6.79 6.42
C PHE A 90 12.21 7.26 7.75
N SER A 91 11.68 8.32 8.38
CA SER A 91 12.06 8.75 9.74
C SER A 91 11.34 7.98 10.84
N MET A 92 10.23 7.30 10.51
CA MET A 92 9.70 6.23 11.34
C MET A 92 10.88 5.28 11.55
N ASN A 93 11.36 5.21 12.78
CA ASN A 93 12.51 4.41 13.16
C ASN A 93 12.17 2.97 12.77
N PHE A 94 12.60 2.53 11.57
CA PHE A 94 12.45 1.14 11.16
C PHE A 94 13.07 0.23 12.21
N ARG A 95 13.96 0.75 13.08
CA ARG A 95 14.45 0.13 14.32
C ARG A 95 13.39 -0.44 15.29
N LEU A 96 12.17 0.09 15.33
CA LEU A 96 11.07 -0.49 16.15
C LEU A 96 10.25 -1.53 15.37
N ILE A 97 10.25 -1.44 14.03
CA ILE A 97 9.73 -2.47 13.11
C ILE A 97 10.75 -3.60 12.89
N THR A 98 12.03 -3.40 13.24
CA THR A 98 13.13 -4.32 12.88
C THR A 98 13.24 -5.60 13.69
N VAL A 99 12.40 -5.82 14.70
CA VAL A 99 12.52 -7.01 15.55
C VAL A 99 11.90 -8.27 14.90
N ARG A 100 11.33 -8.19 13.69
CA ARG A 100 10.68 -9.36 13.03
C ARG A 100 10.83 -9.44 11.49
N HIS A 101 12.00 -9.10 10.93
CA HIS A 101 12.18 -8.97 9.47
C HIS A 101 12.27 -10.26 8.65
N THR A 102 12.42 -11.46 9.23
CA THR A 102 12.45 -12.68 8.40
C THR A 102 11.13 -12.92 7.66
N TRP A 103 10.01 -12.48 8.23
CA TRP A 103 8.68 -12.77 7.70
C TRP A 103 8.22 -11.83 6.62
N ILE A 104 8.49 -10.52 6.77
CA ILE A 104 8.15 -9.51 5.76
C ILE A 104 9.05 -9.66 4.53
N GLY A 105 10.35 -9.90 4.75
CA GLY A 105 11.28 -10.21 3.67
C GLY A 105 10.90 -11.50 2.94
N ALA A 106 10.60 -12.58 3.67
CA ALA A 106 10.11 -13.82 3.06
C ALA A 106 8.79 -13.61 2.31
N MET A 107 7.86 -12.82 2.85
CA MET A 107 6.60 -12.50 2.16
C MET A 107 6.87 -11.79 0.83
N LEU A 108 7.74 -10.78 0.82
CA LEU A 108 8.11 -10.05 -0.39
C LEU A 108 8.82 -10.94 -1.42
N ILE A 109 9.73 -11.81 -0.98
CA ILE A 109 10.43 -12.76 -1.86
C ILE A 109 9.44 -13.76 -2.48
N ILE A 110 8.52 -14.30 -1.68
CA ILE A 110 7.49 -15.24 -2.15
C ILE A 110 6.54 -14.56 -3.12
N LEU A 111 6.15 -13.33 -2.82
CA LEU A 111 5.31 -12.53 -3.70
C LEU A 111 6.04 -12.22 -5.02
N GLY A 112 7.34 -11.88 -4.97
CA GLY A 112 8.17 -11.71 -6.17
C GLY A 112 8.30 -12.99 -7.00
N ALA A 113 8.56 -14.13 -6.37
CA ALA A 113 8.65 -15.43 -7.04
C ALA A 113 7.31 -15.83 -7.68
N PHE A 114 6.19 -15.60 -6.99
CA PHE A 114 4.85 -15.81 -7.51
C PHE A 114 4.62 -15.01 -8.81
N LEU A 115 5.05 -13.75 -8.84
CA LEU A 115 4.90 -12.89 -10.02
C LEU A 115 5.74 -13.37 -11.20
N LEU A 116 6.96 -13.84 -10.97
CA LEU A 116 7.81 -14.39 -12.01
C LEU A 116 7.21 -15.66 -12.61
N VAL A 117 6.61 -16.53 -11.79
CA VAL A 117 5.90 -17.72 -12.27
C VAL A 117 4.68 -17.31 -13.12
N ASP A 118 3.86 -16.37 -12.64
CA ASP A 118 2.64 -15.91 -13.34
C ASP A 118 2.94 -15.21 -14.67
N LYS A 119 3.93 -14.31 -14.69
CA LYS A 119 4.19 -13.45 -15.86
C LYS A 119 5.18 -14.04 -16.85
N ILE A 120 6.18 -14.77 -16.37
CA ILE A 120 7.26 -15.30 -17.21
C ILE A 120 7.00 -16.77 -17.49
N ILE A 121 7.08 -17.63 -16.49
CA ILE A 121 7.08 -19.09 -16.70
C ILE A 121 5.79 -19.57 -17.37
N ILE A 122 4.64 -19.14 -16.85
CA ILE A 122 3.33 -19.54 -17.37
C ILE A 122 3.11 -18.99 -18.78
N ASN A 123 3.48 -17.74 -19.02
CA ASN A 123 3.30 -17.09 -20.32
C ASN A 123 4.20 -17.71 -21.40
N GLU A 124 5.40 -18.15 -21.02
CA GLU A 124 6.35 -18.86 -21.87
C GLU A 124 5.92 -20.29 -22.18
N LEU A 125 5.43 -21.04 -21.18
CA LEU A 125 4.88 -22.38 -21.39
C LEU A 125 3.64 -22.36 -22.29
N TYR A 126 2.81 -21.32 -22.15
CA TYR A 126 1.70 -21.04 -23.06
C TYR A 126 2.21 -20.78 -24.49
N ARG A 127 3.19 -19.89 -24.68
CA ARG A 127 3.75 -19.57 -26.00
C ARG A 127 4.29 -20.81 -26.72
N LEU A 128 4.87 -21.75 -25.97
CA LEU A 128 5.41 -23.00 -26.47
C LEU A 128 4.35 -24.08 -26.73
N GLY A 129 3.07 -23.82 -26.44
CA GLY A 129 1.95 -24.73 -26.72
C GLY A 129 1.76 -25.85 -25.69
N PHE A 130 2.44 -25.79 -24.54
CA PHE A 130 2.35 -26.83 -23.51
C PHE A 130 1.09 -26.74 -22.65
N ILE A 131 0.42 -25.58 -22.57
CA ILE A 131 -0.80 -25.41 -21.76
C ILE A 131 -1.84 -24.53 -22.47
N ASP A 132 -3.10 -24.95 -22.40
CA ASP A 132 -4.26 -24.30 -23.01
C ASP A 132 -4.70 -23.04 -22.24
N THR A 133 -5.07 -21.97 -22.96
CA THR A 133 -5.29 -20.60 -22.44
C THR A 133 -6.37 -20.56 -21.34
N TYR A 134 -7.38 -21.43 -21.45
CA TYR A 134 -8.53 -21.46 -20.56
C TYR A 134 -8.20 -22.02 -19.16
N ILE A 135 -7.35 -23.05 -19.09
CA ILE A 135 -6.98 -23.72 -17.84
C ILE A 135 -5.97 -22.88 -17.04
N VAL A 136 -5.02 -22.26 -17.76
CA VAL A 136 -3.99 -21.38 -17.20
C VAL A 136 -4.60 -20.14 -16.54
N SER A 137 -5.50 -19.46 -17.25
CA SER A 137 -6.08 -18.19 -16.80
C SER A 137 -6.91 -18.33 -15.53
N ASN A 138 -7.68 -19.42 -15.40
CA ASN A 138 -8.73 -19.53 -14.37
C ASN A 138 -8.35 -20.37 -13.16
N TYR A 139 -7.54 -21.43 -13.34
CA TYR A 139 -7.26 -22.39 -12.28
C TYR A 139 -5.85 -22.27 -11.74
N ILE A 140 -4.84 -22.11 -12.61
CA ILE A 140 -3.43 -22.08 -12.16
C ILE A 140 -3.16 -20.87 -11.25
N ARG A 141 -3.59 -19.67 -11.63
CA ARG A 141 -3.45 -18.47 -10.78
C ARG A 141 -4.09 -18.67 -9.41
N THR A 142 -5.30 -19.21 -9.38
CA THR A 142 -6.07 -19.48 -8.16
C THR A 142 -5.40 -20.52 -7.28
N ILE A 143 -4.89 -21.62 -7.86
CA ILE A 143 -4.18 -22.68 -7.15
C ILE A 143 -2.89 -22.15 -6.52
N ILE A 144 -2.12 -21.33 -7.24
CA ILE A 144 -0.86 -20.79 -6.70
C ILE A 144 -1.15 -19.79 -5.57
N ILE A 145 -2.17 -18.92 -5.69
CA ILE A 145 -2.56 -17.97 -4.62
C ILE A 145 -3.04 -18.75 -3.39
N ALA A 146 -3.91 -19.74 -3.58
CA ALA A 146 -4.41 -20.58 -2.50
C ALA A 146 -3.26 -21.32 -1.80
N GLY A 147 -2.32 -21.90 -2.56
CA GLY A 147 -1.12 -22.56 -2.03
C GLY A 147 -0.25 -21.62 -1.20
N ALA A 148 -0.02 -20.39 -1.67
CA ALA A 148 0.75 -19.39 -0.94
C ALA A 148 0.07 -18.99 0.39
N ILE A 149 -1.25 -18.82 0.38
CA ILE A 149 -2.04 -18.50 1.59
C ILE A 149 -1.98 -19.66 2.59
N ILE A 150 -2.16 -20.90 2.13
CA ILE A 150 -2.10 -22.10 2.98
C ILE A 150 -0.70 -22.24 3.60
N TRP A 151 0.36 -22.07 2.80
CA TRP A 151 1.74 -22.14 3.28
C TRP A 151 2.03 -21.07 4.34
N LEU A 152 1.57 -19.83 4.12
CA LEU A 152 1.69 -18.76 5.11
C LEU A 152 0.95 -19.11 6.41
N GLY A 153 -0.27 -19.65 6.30
CA GLY A 153 -1.05 -20.12 7.45
C GLY A 153 -0.32 -21.20 8.25
N ILE A 154 0.21 -22.23 7.59
CA ILE A 154 0.97 -23.32 8.23
C ILE A 154 2.21 -22.78 8.94
N LYS A 155 2.96 -21.89 8.26
CA LYS A 155 4.18 -21.31 8.82
C LYS A 155 3.85 -20.47 10.06
N MET A 156 2.77 -19.69 10.04
CA MET A 156 2.31 -18.90 11.21
C MET A 156 1.89 -19.80 12.39
N ILE A 157 1.25 -20.93 12.13
CA ILE A 157 0.88 -21.90 13.18
C ILE A 157 2.14 -22.55 13.79
N SER A 158 3.15 -22.82 12.97
CA SER A 158 4.40 -23.46 13.39
C SER A 158 5.37 -22.52 14.13
N GLY A 159 5.07 -21.21 14.18
CA GLY A 159 5.86 -20.19 14.88
C GLY A 159 5.63 -20.09 16.39
N LYS A 160 4.71 -20.87 16.97
CA LYS A 160 4.57 -21.01 18.43
C LYS A 160 5.23 -22.30 18.91
N LYS A 161 6.54 -22.24 19.13
CA LYS A 161 7.18 -23.08 20.15
C LYS A 161 7.75 -22.14 21.20
N GLU A 162 7.07 -22.08 22.34
CA GLU A 162 7.66 -21.63 23.60
C GLU A 162 8.85 -22.52 23.90
N VAL A 163 10.03 -21.92 24.03
CA VAL A 163 10.95 -22.06 25.17
C VAL A 163 11.63 -20.71 25.37
#